data_AF-A0A7C2E2S8-F1
#
_entry.id   AF-A0A7C2E2S8-F1
#
_cell.length_a   1.000
_cell.length_b   1.000
_cell.length_c   1.000
_cell.angle_alpha   90.00
_cell.angle_beta   90.00
_cell.angle_gamma   90.00
#
_symmetry.space_group_name_H-M   'P 1'
#
loop_
_entity.id
_entity.type
_entity.pdbx_description
1 polymer ?
#
loop_
_entity_poly.entity_id
_entity_poly.type
_entity_poly.pdbx_seq_one_letter_code
_entity_poly.pdbx_strand_id
1 'polypeptide(L)'
;MEQAKNVVVLPADFGWDDVGTWPAWARYGGSEDGQGNVIEGSGVLVESSGCVVRASNHVVAALGIRDLVIVEEDGRLLVCAKERAQEIKRLVAALKEAGYDDAV
;
A
#
# COMPACT_ATOMS: atom_id res chain seq x y z
N MET A 1 -23.44 6.31 15.26
CA MET A 1 -23.95 5.01 15.76
C MET A 1 -24.04 4.98 17.29
N GLU A 2 -23.00 5.38 18.02
CA GLU A 2 -22.88 5.14 19.48
C GLU A 2 -23.98 5.70 20.38
N GLN A 3 -24.69 6.75 19.97
CA GLN A 3 -25.79 7.35 20.76
C GLN A 3 -27.19 7.03 20.21
N ALA A 4 -27.30 6.22 19.15
CA ALA A 4 -28.58 5.86 18.56
C ALA A 4 -29.21 4.68 19.32
N LYS A 5 -30.49 4.81 19.68
CA LYS A 5 -31.22 3.79 20.46
C LYS A 5 -31.83 2.68 19.61
N ASN A 6 -31.79 2.80 18.29
CA ASN A 6 -32.53 1.97 17.33
C ASN A 6 -31.63 1.54 16.16
N VAL A 7 -30.53 0.86 16.46
CA VAL A 7 -29.62 0.30 15.45
C VAL A 7 -30.01 -1.16 15.18
N VAL A 8 -30.07 -1.54 13.91
CA VAL A 8 -30.24 -2.92 13.45
C VAL A 8 -29.05 -3.27 12.56
N VAL A 9 -28.51 -4.49 12.68
CA VAL A 9 -27.38 -4.99 11.91
C VAL A 9 -27.83 -6.19 11.08
N LEU A 10 -27.47 -6.21 9.80
CA LEU A 10 -27.67 -7.36 8.93
C LEU A 10 -26.30 -8.02 8.69
N PRO A 11 -26.11 -9.31 9.03
CA PRO A 11 -24.89 -10.02 8.68
C PRO A 11 -24.80 -10.16 7.16
N ALA A 12 -23.61 -9.89 6.63
CA ALA A 12 -23.28 -10.01 5.22
C ALA A 12 -22.36 -11.22 5.01
N ASP A 13 -22.67 -12.06 4.03
CA ASP A 13 -21.83 -13.19 3.59
C ASP A 13 -21.17 -12.86 2.25
N PHE A 14 -20.40 -11.77 2.25
CA PHE A 14 -19.53 -11.38 1.15
C PHE A 14 -18.25 -10.80 1.73
N GLY A 15 -17.13 -10.95 1.01
CA GLY A 15 -15.86 -10.36 1.40
C GLY A 15 -15.96 -8.84 1.40
N TRP A 16 -15.78 -8.22 2.56
CA TRP A 16 -15.71 -6.77 2.71
C TRP A 16 -14.42 -6.40 3.43
N ASP A 17 -13.72 -5.41 2.91
CA ASP A 17 -12.46 -4.89 3.44
C ASP A 17 -12.55 -3.37 3.39
N ASP A 18 -12.14 -2.70 4.46
CA ASP A 18 -12.01 -1.25 4.48
C ASP A 18 -10.75 -0.88 3.71
N VAL A 19 -10.89 -0.77 2.39
CA VAL A 19 -9.78 -0.38 1.50
C VAL A 19 -9.32 1.03 1.86
N GLY A 20 -8.42 1.11 2.84
CA GLY A 20 -7.84 2.34 3.38
C GLY A 20 -6.35 2.19 3.69
N THR A 21 -5.77 1.03 3.36
CA THR A 21 -4.38 0.69 3.65
C THR A 21 -3.75 0.04 2.42
N TRP A 22 -2.51 0.40 2.07
CA TRP A 22 -1.78 -0.26 0.99
C TRP A 22 -1.65 -1.79 1.16
N PRO A 23 -1.55 -2.34 2.39
CA PRO A 23 -1.66 -3.78 2.62
C PRO A 23 -3.01 -4.39 2.20
N ALA A 24 -4.12 -3.65 2.26
CA ALA A 24 -5.42 -4.12 1.76
C ALA A 24 -5.42 -4.25 0.23
N TRP A 25 -4.68 -3.38 -0.47
CA TRP A 25 -4.52 -3.46 -1.91
C TRP A 25 -3.85 -4.76 -2.37
N ALA A 26 -2.88 -5.27 -1.60
CA ALA A 26 -2.23 -6.55 -1.89
C ALA A 26 -3.21 -7.73 -1.92
N ARG A 27 -4.33 -7.65 -1.19
CA ARG A 27 -5.35 -8.70 -1.13
C ARG A 27 -6.25 -8.74 -2.38
N TYR A 28 -6.28 -7.67 -3.18
CA TYR A 28 -7.23 -7.51 -4.29
C TYR A 28 -6.60 -7.10 -5.64
N GLY A 29 -5.40 -6.52 -5.64
CA GLY A 29 -4.84 -5.81 -6.79
C GLY A 29 -3.86 -6.58 -7.68
N GLY A 30 -3.37 -7.75 -7.27
CA GLY A 30 -2.38 -8.49 -8.07
C GLY A 30 -2.23 -9.96 -7.67
N SER A 31 -1.58 -10.73 -8.54
CA SER A 31 -1.21 -12.12 -8.26
C SER A 31 -0.02 -12.13 -7.30
N GLU A 32 -0.14 -12.82 -6.17
CA GLU A 32 1.02 -13.12 -5.33
C GLU A 32 1.99 -14.03 -6.09
N ASP A 33 3.28 -13.70 -6.04
CA ASP A 33 4.33 -14.63 -6.45
C ASP A 33 4.56 -15.71 -5.38
N GLY A 34 5.43 -16.68 -5.67
CA GLY A 34 5.77 -17.75 -4.72
C GLY A 34 6.48 -17.29 -3.44
N GLN A 35 6.77 -15.99 -3.29
CA GLN A 35 7.40 -15.37 -2.12
C GLN A 35 6.48 -14.34 -1.43
N GLY A 36 5.20 -14.29 -1.82
CA GLY A 36 4.20 -13.39 -1.25
C GLY A 36 4.39 -11.93 -1.68
N ASN A 37 5.11 -11.67 -2.77
CA ASN A 37 5.17 -10.35 -3.37
C ASN A 37 3.95 -10.13 -4.26
N VAL A 38 3.39 -8.93 -4.22
CA VAL A 38 2.32 -8.49 -5.12
C VAL A 38 2.87 -7.37 -5.99
N ILE A 39 2.80 -7.52 -7.31
CA ILE A 39 3.27 -6.53 -8.27
C ILE A 39 2.10 -6.14 -9.18
N GLU A 40 1.76 -4.87 -9.18
CA GLU A 40 0.85 -4.24 -10.13
C GLU A 40 1.65 -3.26 -11.01
N GLY A 41 1.61 -3.48 -12.33
CA GLY A 41 2.41 -2.72 -13.28
C GLY A 41 3.79 -3.35 -13.53
N SER A 42 4.83 -2.53 -13.65
CA SER A 42 6.16 -2.99 -14.05
C SER A 42 7.12 -3.10 -12.88
N GLY A 43 7.50 -4.32 -12.49
CA GLY A 43 8.50 -4.54 -11.45
C GLY A 43 9.22 -5.88 -11.50
N VAL A 44 10.42 -5.91 -10.96
CA VAL A 44 11.27 -7.10 -10.84
C VAL A 44 11.82 -7.19 -9.42
N LEU A 45 11.51 -8.29 -8.73
CA LEU A 45 11.93 -8.53 -7.36
C LEU A 45 12.80 -9.78 -7.31
N VAL A 46 14.01 -9.63 -6.78
CA VAL A 46 14.98 -10.72 -6.64
C VAL A 46 15.29 -10.89 -5.16
N GLU A 47 15.31 -12.14 -4.67
CA GLU A 47 15.59 -12.46 -3.25
C GLU A 47 14.75 -11.63 -2.26
N SER A 48 13.52 -11.28 -2.64
CA SER A 48 12.63 -10.39 -1.89
C SER A 48 11.32 -11.09 -1.58
N SER A 49 10.68 -10.74 -0.46
CA SER A 49 9.46 -11.43 0.02
C SER A 49 8.48 -10.50 0.72
N GLY A 50 7.18 -10.75 0.57
CA GLY A 50 6.13 -10.02 1.28
C GLY A 50 5.93 -8.56 0.82
N CYS A 51 6.59 -8.14 -0.26
CA CYS A 51 6.54 -6.77 -0.76
C CYS A 51 5.27 -6.50 -1.59
N VAL A 52 4.82 -5.26 -1.59
CA VAL A 52 3.71 -4.77 -2.41
C VAL A 52 4.27 -3.68 -3.30
N VAL A 53 4.20 -3.87 -4.61
CA VAL A 53 4.71 -2.93 -5.61
C VAL A 53 3.57 -2.50 -6.50
N ARG A 54 3.35 -1.19 -6.60
CA ARG A 54 2.47 -0.57 -7.60
C ARG A 54 3.31 0.40 -8.40
N ALA A 55 3.37 0.23 -9.71
CA ALA A 55 4.18 1.08 -10.58
C ALA A 55 3.40 1.43 -11.85
N SER A 56 3.08 2.71 -12.03
CA SER A 56 2.26 3.15 -13.17
C SER A 56 3.10 3.60 -14.38
N ASN A 57 4.26 4.23 -14.15
CA ASN A 57 5.03 4.89 -15.21
C ASN A 57 6.45 4.33 -15.37
N HIS A 58 7.08 3.87 -14.28
CA HIS A 58 8.47 3.40 -14.28
C HIS A 58 8.58 1.94 -13.84
N VAL A 59 9.73 1.32 -14.13
CA VAL A 59 10.05 -0.04 -13.66
C VAL A 59 10.62 0.03 -12.25
N VAL A 60 10.01 -0.71 -11.31
CA VAL A 60 10.55 -0.89 -9.95
C VAL A 60 11.40 -2.16 -9.89
N ALA A 61 12.70 -2.03 -9.65
CA ALA A 61 13.59 -3.15 -9.42
C ALA A 61 14.04 -3.21 -7.95
N ALA A 62 13.91 -4.37 -7.31
CA ALA A 62 14.27 -4.55 -5.91
C ALA A 62 15.04 -5.86 -5.66
N LEU A 63 15.98 -5.82 -4.73
CA LEU A 63 16.85 -6.95 -4.39
C LEU A 63 16.99 -7.08 -2.87
N GLY A 64 16.74 -8.26 -2.32
CA GLY A 64 17.01 -8.56 -0.91
C GLY A 64 16.11 -7.86 0.11
N ILE A 65 14.97 -7.29 -0.31
CA ILE A 65 14.07 -6.53 0.57
C ILE A 65 12.89 -7.36 1.05
N ARG A 66 12.30 -6.98 2.19
CA ARG A 66 11.16 -7.69 2.76
C ARG A 66 10.11 -6.74 3.31
N ASP A 67 8.85 -7.14 3.18
CA ASP A 67 7.71 -6.50 3.83
C ASP A 67 7.66 -4.97 3.60
N LEU A 68 7.94 -4.55 2.36
CA LEU A 68 7.85 -3.15 1.93
C LEU A 68 6.62 -2.90 1.06
N VAL A 69 6.07 -1.71 1.17
CA VAL A 69 5.16 -1.12 0.19
C VAL A 69 5.95 -0.12 -0.65
N ILE A 70 5.95 -0.31 -1.96
CA ILE A 70 6.59 0.55 -2.94
C ILE A 70 5.50 1.01 -3.92
N VAL A 71 5.28 2.32 -4.00
CA VAL A 71 4.31 2.92 -4.93
C VAL A 71 5.03 3.95 -5.78
N GLU A 72 5.05 3.72 -7.09
CA GLU A 72 5.51 4.68 -8.09
C GLU A 72 4.31 5.17 -8.90
N GLU A 73 4.08 6.48 -8.85
CA GLU A 73 3.00 7.14 -9.59
C GLU A 73 3.39 8.58 -9.94
N ASP A 74 3.14 9.00 -11.18
CA ASP A 74 3.42 10.35 -11.68
C ASP A 74 4.85 10.86 -11.39
N GLY A 75 5.84 9.96 -11.46
CA GLY A 75 7.24 10.28 -11.21
C GLY A 75 7.57 10.47 -9.72
N ARG A 76 6.64 10.16 -8.82
CA ARG A 76 6.82 10.16 -7.37
C ARG A 76 6.98 8.71 -6.89
N LEU A 77 7.83 8.53 -5.89
CA LEU A 77 8.09 7.23 -5.29
C LEU A 77 7.82 7.28 -3.79
N LEU A 78 6.92 6.43 -3.33
CA LEU A 78 6.69 6.14 -1.93
C LEU A 78 7.30 4.78 -1.58
N VAL A 79 8.08 4.73 -0.52
CA VAL A 79 8.58 3.48 0.07
C VAL A 79 8.31 3.49 1.57
N CYS A 80 7.65 2.46 2.09
CA CYS A 80 7.49 2.30 3.53
C CYS A 80 7.46 0.83 3.94
N ALA A 81 7.74 0.56 5.21
CA ALA A 81 7.47 -0.76 5.78
C ALA A 81 5.97 -1.03 5.75
N LYS A 82 5.59 -2.24 5.31
CA LYS A 82 4.19 -2.68 5.15
C LYS A 82 3.40 -2.55 6.44
N GLU A 83 4.01 -2.86 7.58
CA GLU A 83 3.41 -2.72 8.92
C GLU A 83 3.15 -1.25 9.32
N ARG A 84 3.88 -0.30 8.72
CA ARG A 84 3.81 1.14 9.02
C ARG A 84 3.05 1.93 7.96
N ALA A 85 2.38 1.28 7.01
CA ALA A 85 1.64 1.93 5.94
C ALA A 85 0.54 2.89 6.45
N GLN A 86 0.06 2.72 7.68
CA GLN A 86 -0.89 3.65 8.32
C GLN A 86 -0.27 4.99 8.73
N GLU A 87 1.05 5.06 8.86
CA GLU A 87 1.77 6.26 9.28
C GLU A 87 2.10 7.23 8.13
N ILE A 88 1.60 6.99 6.91
CA ILE A 88 1.92 7.82 5.72
C ILE A 88 1.63 9.30 5.95
N LYS A 89 0.60 9.66 6.75
CA LYS A 89 0.31 11.06 7.10
C LYS A 89 1.49 11.77 7.76
N ARG A 90 2.29 11.05 8.56
CA ARG A 90 3.51 11.58 9.18
C ARG A 90 4.59 11.84 8.14
N LEU A 91 4.73 10.96 7.15
CA LEU A 91 5.66 11.17 6.03
C LEU A 91 5.24 12.37 5.16
N VAL A 92 3.94 12.53 4.90
CA VAL A 92 3.39 13.69 4.20
C VAL A 92 3.70 14.99 4.95
N ALA A 93 3.56 15.03 6.27
CA ALA A 93 3.96 16.20 7.06
C ALA A 93 5.47 16.50 6.93
N ALA A 94 6.31 15.46 7.00
CA ALA A 94 7.75 15.61 6.84
C ALA A 94 8.16 16.10 5.43
N LEU A 95 7.45 15.69 4.37
CA LEU A 95 7.68 16.19 3.01
C LEU A 95 7.46 17.71 2.91
N LYS A 96 6.40 18.22 3.54
CA LYS A 96 6.11 19.67 3.59
C LYS A 96 7.20 20.42 4.35
N GLU A 97 7.61 19.91 5.51
CA GLU A 97 8.69 20.52 6.31
C GLU A 97 10.03 20.55 5.55
N ALA A 98 10.26 19.55 4.70
CA ALA A 98 11.45 19.47 3.84
C ALA A 98 11.36 20.34 2.56
N GLY A 99 10.23 21.01 2.31
CA GLY A 99 10.03 21.90 1.16
C GLY A 99 9.61 21.18 -0.14
N TYR A 100 9.06 19.97 -0.04
CA TYR A 100 8.52 19.19 -1.16
C TYR A 100 6.99 19.22 -1.18
N ASP A 101 6.39 20.41 -1.02
CA ASP A 101 4.93 20.58 -1.00
C ASP A 101 4.24 20.16 -2.30
N ASP A 102 4.97 20.20 -3.41
CA ASP A 102 4.56 19.78 -4.75
C ASP A 102 4.58 18.25 -4.95
N ALA A 103 5.17 17.51 -4.02
CA ALA A 103 5.22 16.04 -4.01
C ALA A 103 4.10 15.41 -3.15
N VAL A 104 3.31 16.22 -2.44
CA VAL A 104 2.16 15.79 -1.60
C VAL A 104 0.90 15.59 -2.44
#